data_AF-A0A2H9Q0V1-F1
#
_entry.id   AF-A0A2H9Q0V1-F1
#
_cell.length_a   1.000
_cell.length_b   1.000
_cell.length_c   1.000
_cell.angle_alpha   90.00
_cell.angle_beta   90.00
_cell.angle_gamma   90.00
#
_symmetry.space_group_name_H-M   'P 1'
#
loop_
_entity.id
_entity.type
_entity.pdbx_description
1 polymer ?
#
loop_
_entity_poly.entity_id
_entity_poly.type
_entity_poly.pdbx_seq_one_letter_code
_entity_poly.pdbx_strand_id
1 'polypeptide(L)'
;MQREFTQQHHHFTRFAGLRTFILITFFGTMLGFLGGGFNSFLVFIGLGGIVLLASLSYVLTFLRFKITTIITEVTSIISFILGVMCTTGYEKFAIIFGILITAFLAFKEKLHGIVKKLDRKELFGMIKFAIISLVILPLLPNKNFSPMEIPGLGEILGNFGLKGEFLSQLNIFNFYNIWLMVILVAGLSFFGYFLVKILDSKKSQGLTGFIGG
;
A
#
# COMPACT_ATOMS: atom_id res chain seq x y z
N MET A 1 21.53 25.46 23.34
CA MET A 1 20.55 25.41 24.44
C MET A 1 19.11 25.71 24.00
N GLN A 2 18.79 26.82 23.29
CA GLN A 2 17.40 27.12 22.87
C GLN A 2 16.92 26.40 21.59
N ARG A 3 17.80 25.73 20.83
CA ARG A 3 17.44 24.99 19.60
C ARG A 3 17.01 23.53 19.82
N GLU A 4 17.08 23.01 21.04
CA GLU A 4 16.71 21.61 21.33
C GLU A 4 15.24 21.44 21.76
N PHE A 5 14.58 22.51 22.21
CA PHE A 5 13.17 22.45 22.64
C PHE A 5 12.17 22.35 21.47
N THR A 6 12.58 22.61 20.23
CA THR A 6 11.67 22.52 19.07
C THR A 6 11.56 21.11 18.49
N GLN A 7 12.48 20.18 18.83
CA GLN A 7 12.43 18.81 18.31
C GLN A 7 11.59 17.83 19.15
N GLN A 8 11.29 18.15 20.42
CA GLN A 8 10.44 17.28 21.25
C GLN A 8 8.95 17.32 20.89
N HIS A 9 8.48 18.30 20.10
CA HIS A 9 7.06 18.39 19.73
C HIS A 9 6.62 17.46 18.58
N HIS A 10 7.54 16.78 17.90
CA HIS A 10 7.16 15.81 16.86
C HIS A 10 6.94 14.37 17.36
N HIS A 11 7.27 14.05 18.61
CA HIS A 11 7.12 12.70 19.16
C HIS A 11 5.81 12.49 19.96
N PHE A 12 5.06 13.57 20.24
CA PHE A 12 3.79 13.52 20.98
C PHE A 12 2.53 13.58 20.12
N THR A 13 2.63 13.79 18.81
CA THR A 13 1.48 13.77 17.89
C THR A 13 0.90 12.38 17.64
N ARG A 14 1.58 11.30 18.08
CA ARG A 14 1.05 9.93 17.99
C ARG A 14 0.08 9.56 19.14
N PHE A 15 0.12 10.30 20.26
CA PHE A 15 -0.75 10.05 21.42
C PHE A 15 -2.10 10.79 21.38
N ALA A 16 -2.27 11.76 20.47
CA ALA A 16 -3.46 12.61 20.42
C ALA A 16 -4.73 11.88 19.93
N GLY A 17 -4.60 10.78 19.18
CA GLY A 17 -5.75 10.04 18.64
C GLY A 17 -6.22 8.87 19.50
N LEU A 18 -5.31 8.15 20.18
CA LEU A 18 -5.68 6.90 20.86
C LEU A 18 -6.72 7.10 21.95
N ARG A 19 -6.56 8.13 22.80
CA ARG A 19 -7.53 8.41 23.87
C ARG A 19 -8.88 8.82 23.33
N THR A 20 -8.91 9.66 22.29
CA THR A 20 -10.16 10.12 21.66
C THR A 20 -10.88 9.00 20.92
N PHE A 21 -10.17 8.15 20.16
CA PHE A 21 -10.79 6.99 19.50
C PHE A 21 -11.34 5.97 20.51
N ILE A 22 -10.63 5.71 21.62
CA ILE A 22 -11.13 4.83 22.69
C ILE A 22 -12.42 5.40 23.28
N LEU A 23 -12.45 6.71 23.59
CA LEU A 23 -13.65 7.37 24.11
C LEU A 23 -14.81 7.37 23.10
N ILE A 24 -14.53 7.56 21.81
CA ILE A 24 -15.53 7.53 20.73
C ILE A 24 -16.16 6.14 20.62
N THR A 25 -15.35 5.07 20.61
CA THR A 25 -15.84 3.70 20.56
C THR A 25 -16.69 3.39 21.80
N PHE A 26 -16.20 3.75 22.99
CA PHE A 26 -16.92 3.55 24.24
C PHE A 26 -18.27 4.28 24.27
N PHE A 27 -18.30 5.51 23.77
CA PHE A 27 -19.53 6.29 23.61
C PHE A 27 -20.51 5.61 22.64
N GLY A 28 -20.02 5.09 21.52
CA GLY A 28 -20.83 4.29 20.59
C GLY A 28 -21.40 3.02 21.22
N THR A 29 -20.60 2.30 22.01
CA THR A 29 -21.05 1.12 22.77
C THR A 29 -22.14 1.48 23.77
N MET A 30 -21.99 2.56 24.54
CA MET A 30 -23.03 3.02 25.46
C MET A 30 -24.33 3.37 24.73
N LEU A 31 -24.25 4.12 23.63
CA LEU A 31 -25.45 4.50 22.86
C LEU A 31 -26.11 3.30 22.18
N GLY A 32 -25.34 2.33 21.69
CA GLY A 32 -25.89 1.08 21.15
C GLY A 32 -26.61 0.25 22.21
N PHE A 33 -26.03 0.14 23.41
CA PHE A 33 -26.63 -0.56 24.53
C PHE A 33 -27.92 0.10 25.03
N LEU A 34 -27.91 1.42 25.24
CA LEU A 34 -29.10 2.17 25.64
C LEU A 34 -30.16 2.23 24.53
N GLY A 35 -29.73 2.22 23.27
CA GLY A 35 -30.61 2.27 22.12
C GLY A 35 -31.45 1.01 21.94
N GLY A 36 -31.04 -0.15 22.48
CA GLY A 36 -31.79 -1.41 22.31
C GLY A 36 -31.84 -1.91 20.85
N GLY A 37 -30.99 -1.38 19.96
CA GLY A 37 -30.96 -1.75 18.56
C GLY A 37 -30.23 -0.75 17.67
N PHE A 38 -29.91 -1.17 16.45
CA PHE A 38 -29.14 -0.36 15.50
C PHE A 38 -29.95 0.81 14.91
N ASN A 39 -31.27 0.65 14.79
CA ASN A 39 -32.17 1.65 14.20
C ASN A 39 -32.70 2.67 15.21
N SER A 40 -32.16 2.69 16.42
CA SER A 40 -32.67 3.56 17.48
C SER A 40 -32.25 5.00 17.27
N PHE A 41 -33.20 5.92 17.51
CA PHE A 41 -33.00 7.35 17.32
C PHE A 41 -31.78 7.91 18.08
N LEU A 42 -31.47 7.32 19.25
CA LEU A 42 -30.28 7.65 20.05
C LEU A 42 -28.96 7.39 19.31
N VAL A 43 -28.88 6.32 18.51
CA VAL A 43 -27.69 5.99 17.72
C VAL A 43 -27.49 7.02 16.60
N PHE A 44 -28.57 7.45 15.94
CA PHE A 44 -28.51 8.48 14.91
C PHE A 44 -28.10 9.84 15.47
N ILE A 45 -28.60 10.23 16.65
CA ILE A 45 -28.15 11.45 17.34
C ILE A 45 -26.66 11.35 17.66
N GLY A 46 -26.20 10.22 18.20
CA GLY A 46 -24.79 10.00 18.50
C GLY A 46 -23.89 10.08 17.27
N LEU A 47 -24.32 9.46 16.17
CA LEU A 47 -23.62 9.50 14.90
C LEU A 47 -23.56 10.94 14.36
N GLY A 48 -24.66 11.68 14.42
CA GLY A 48 -24.72 13.10 14.06
C GLY A 48 -23.75 13.95 14.90
N GLY A 49 -23.69 13.71 16.21
CA GLY A 49 -22.75 14.37 17.12
C GLY A 49 -21.29 14.12 16.76
N ILE A 50 -20.94 12.88 16.37
CA ILE A 50 -19.57 12.55 15.94
C ILE A 50 -19.24 13.11 14.57
N VAL A 51 -20.16 13.10 13.62
CA VAL A 51 -19.97 13.75 12.32
C VAL A 51 -19.75 15.25 12.52
N LEU A 52 -20.51 15.89 13.40
CA LEU A 52 -20.37 17.30 13.73
C LEU A 52 -19.00 17.58 14.39
N LEU A 53 -18.59 16.76 15.36
CA LEU A 53 -17.26 16.87 15.96
C LEU A 53 -16.12 16.65 14.96
N ALA A 54 -16.26 15.66 14.07
CA ALA A 54 -15.28 15.38 13.02
C ALA A 54 -15.19 16.54 12.02
N SER A 55 -16.33 17.12 11.66
CA SER A 55 -16.40 18.31 10.81
C SER A 55 -15.77 19.53 11.48
N LEU A 56 -16.03 19.77 12.78
CA LEU A 56 -15.37 20.83 13.52
C LEU A 56 -13.86 20.62 13.58
N SER A 57 -13.42 19.39 13.85
CA SER A 57 -12.01 19.01 13.85
C SER A 57 -11.36 19.27 12.49
N TYR A 58 -12.05 18.93 11.40
CA TYR A 58 -11.61 19.19 10.03
C TYR A 58 -11.41 20.70 9.79
N VAL A 59 -12.41 21.51 10.12
CA VAL A 59 -12.36 22.98 9.92
C VAL A 59 -11.26 23.61 10.77
N LEU A 60 -11.15 23.24 12.05
CA LEU A 60 -10.11 23.75 12.96
C LEU A 60 -8.70 23.39 12.48
N THR A 61 -8.51 22.18 11.93
CA THR A 61 -7.22 21.72 11.40
C THR A 61 -6.89 22.39 10.08
N PHE A 62 -7.89 22.56 9.20
CA PHE A 62 -7.76 23.27 7.94
C PHE A 62 -7.32 24.71 8.14
N LEU A 63 -7.91 25.40 9.12
CA LEU A 63 -7.58 26.79 9.46
C LEU A 63 -6.17 26.97 10.04
N ARG A 64 -5.63 25.98 10.79
CA ARG A 64 -4.31 26.09 11.41
C ARG A 64 -3.15 25.60 10.56
N PHE A 65 -3.29 24.44 9.89
CA PHE A 65 -2.13 23.70 9.38
C PHE A 65 -2.12 23.49 7.86
N LYS A 66 -3.18 23.86 7.13
CA LYS A 66 -3.29 23.73 5.66
C LYS A 66 -3.01 22.32 5.10
N ILE A 67 -2.94 21.31 5.98
CA ILE A 67 -2.73 19.90 5.67
C ILE A 67 -3.93 19.16 6.25
N THR A 68 -4.67 18.46 5.39
CA THR A 68 -5.88 17.72 5.77
C THR A 68 -5.67 16.23 5.53
N THR A 69 -5.81 15.41 6.58
CA THR A 69 -5.77 13.95 6.44
C THR A 69 -7.16 13.38 6.68
N ILE A 70 -7.95 13.22 5.62
CA ILE A 70 -9.35 12.71 5.66
C ILE A 70 -9.51 11.38 6.44
N ILE A 71 -8.43 10.59 6.52
CA ILE A 71 -8.43 9.29 7.19
C ILE A 71 -8.77 9.42 8.68
N THR A 72 -8.41 10.51 9.36
CA THR A 72 -8.69 10.66 10.80
C THR A 72 -10.18 10.81 11.11
N GLU A 73 -10.87 11.62 10.31
CA GLU A 73 -12.30 11.87 10.38
C GLU A 73 -13.11 10.63 9.97
N VAL A 74 -12.65 9.93 8.93
CA VAL A 74 -13.27 8.66 8.53
C VAL A 74 -13.09 7.60 9.61
N THR A 75 -11.91 7.55 10.24
CA THR A 75 -11.63 6.58 11.33
C THR A 75 -12.52 6.83 12.54
N SER A 76 -12.81 8.09 12.92
CA SER A 76 -13.66 8.37 14.09
C SER A 76 -15.11 7.90 13.88
N ILE A 77 -15.65 8.11 12.67
CA ILE A 77 -16.98 7.64 12.30
C ILE A 77 -17.02 6.11 12.33
N ILE A 78 -16.02 5.46 11.73
CA ILE A 78 -15.92 3.99 11.72
C ILE A 78 -15.80 3.44 13.14
N SER A 79 -14.95 4.01 13.99
CA SER A 79 -14.77 3.59 15.39
C SER A 79 -16.07 3.66 16.20
N PHE A 80 -16.87 4.70 15.99
CA PHE A 80 -18.19 4.82 16.61
C PHE A 80 -19.14 3.71 16.18
N ILE A 81 -19.28 3.49 14.86
CA ILE A 81 -20.14 2.46 14.31
C ILE A 81 -19.73 1.08 14.85
N LEU A 82 -18.43 0.82 14.92
CA LEU A 82 -17.88 -0.41 15.49
C LEU A 82 -18.28 -0.59 16.96
N GLY A 83 -18.23 0.47 17.76
CA GLY A 83 -18.68 0.46 19.16
C GLY A 83 -20.16 0.13 19.30
N VAL A 84 -21.02 0.69 18.44
CA VAL A 84 -22.46 0.40 18.41
C VAL A 84 -22.70 -1.07 18.03
N MET A 85 -22.04 -1.57 16.97
CA MET A 85 -22.21 -2.94 16.47
C MET A 85 -21.91 -4.03 17.51
N CYS A 86 -21.04 -3.75 18.47
CA CYS A 86 -20.74 -4.68 19.58
C CYS A 86 -21.95 -4.97 20.47
N THR A 87 -22.97 -4.11 20.50
CA THR A 87 -24.11 -4.25 21.44
C THR A 87 -25.43 -4.59 20.76
N THR A 88 -25.51 -4.42 19.44
CA THR A 88 -26.76 -4.58 18.67
C THR A 88 -26.92 -5.99 18.08
N GLY A 89 -26.24 -7.01 18.61
CA GLY A 89 -26.38 -8.41 18.20
C GLY A 89 -25.53 -8.86 17.00
N TYR A 90 -24.69 -7.99 16.43
CA TYR A 90 -23.78 -8.31 15.32
C TYR A 90 -22.32 -8.52 15.79
N GLU A 91 -22.14 -9.10 16.97
CA GLU A 91 -20.84 -9.23 17.65
C GLU A 91 -19.76 -9.90 16.77
N LYS A 92 -20.14 -10.94 16.01
CA LYS A 92 -19.22 -11.63 15.09
C LYS A 92 -18.65 -10.71 14.02
N PHE A 93 -19.48 -9.85 13.43
CA PHE A 93 -19.04 -8.89 12.42
C PHE A 93 -18.20 -7.78 13.04
N ALA A 94 -18.57 -7.30 14.24
CA ALA A 94 -17.80 -6.30 14.96
C ALA A 94 -16.35 -6.77 15.22
N ILE A 95 -16.16 -8.02 15.63
CA ILE A 95 -14.82 -8.60 15.84
C ILE A 95 -14.02 -8.64 14.53
N ILE A 96 -14.62 -9.14 13.44
CA ILE A 96 -13.94 -9.26 12.14
C ILE A 96 -13.51 -7.88 11.62
N PHE A 97 -14.44 -6.92 11.58
CA PHE A 97 -14.14 -5.57 11.11
C PHE A 97 -13.15 -4.85 12.03
N GLY A 98 -13.25 -5.03 13.35
CA GLY A 98 -12.30 -4.45 14.32
C GLY A 98 -10.88 -4.95 14.11
N ILE A 99 -10.69 -6.26 13.90
CA ILE A 99 -9.39 -6.85 13.59
C ILE A 99 -8.88 -6.33 12.24
N LEU A 100 -9.74 -6.30 11.21
CA LEU A 100 -9.38 -5.82 9.87
C LEU A 100 -8.91 -4.37 9.90
N ILE A 101 -9.66 -3.48 10.58
CA ILE A 101 -9.33 -2.06 10.71
C ILE A 101 -8.03 -1.88 11.50
N THR A 102 -7.88 -2.60 12.62
CA THR A 102 -6.64 -2.57 13.41
C THR A 102 -5.45 -3.02 12.57
N ALA A 103 -5.58 -4.10 11.80
CA ALA A 103 -4.56 -4.57 10.89
C ALA A 103 -4.23 -3.52 9.83
N PHE A 104 -5.24 -2.93 9.19
CA PHE A 104 -5.06 -1.91 8.15
C PHE A 104 -4.34 -0.66 8.69
N LEU A 105 -4.73 -0.21 9.89
CA LEU A 105 -4.10 0.93 10.57
C LEU A 105 -2.66 0.60 10.98
N ALA A 106 -2.38 -0.62 11.45
CA ALA A 106 -1.03 -1.07 11.80
C ALA A 106 -0.11 -1.15 10.56
N PHE A 107 -0.64 -1.55 9.40
CA PHE A 107 0.14 -1.59 8.16
C PHE A 107 0.51 -0.19 7.64
N LYS A 108 -0.35 0.81 7.84
CA LYS A 108 -0.09 2.20 7.39
C LYS A 108 1.23 2.75 7.92
N GLU A 109 1.56 2.47 9.18
CA GLU A 109 2.82 2.95 9.77
C GLU A 109 4.06 2.33 9.11
N LYS A 110 4.01 1.02 8.82
CA LYS A 110 5.12 0.32 8.16
C LYS A 110 5.29 0.79 6.72
N LEU A 111 4.20 0.95 5.98
CA LEU A 111 4.24 1.40 4.58
C LEU A 111 4.89 2.79 4.46
N HIS A 112 4.50 3.74 5.30
CA HIS A 112 5.08 5.09 5.26
C HIS A 112 6.57 5.10 5.63
N GLY A 113 6.98 4.25 6.57
CA GLY A 113 8.39 4.05 6.92
C GLY A 113 9.22 3.45 5.77
N ILE A 114 8.65 2.49 5.04
CA ILE A 114 9.29 1.86 3.88
C ILE A 114 9.43 2.87 2.73
N VAL A 115 8.39 3.65 2.44
CA VAL A 115 8.41 4.68 1.39
C VAL A 115 9.46 5.75 1.69
N LYS A 116 9.66 6.14 2.96
CA LYS A 116 10.71 7.10 3.33
C LYS A 116 12.13 6.58 3.16
N LYS A 117 12.34 5.26 3.17
CA LYS A 117 13.65 4.65 2.94
C LYS A 117 13.99 4.55 1.45
N LEU A 118 13.01 4.70 0.57
CA LEU A 118 13.20 4.60 -0.88
C LEU A 118 13.67 5.94 -1.43
N ASP A 119 14.79 5.93 -2.14
CA ASP A 119 15.24 7.12 -2.85
C ASP A 119 14.34 7.39 -4.08
N ARG A 120 14.33 8.65 -4.56
CA ARG A 120 13.61 9.05 -5.78
C ARG A 120 13.98 8.14 -6.95
N LYS A 121 15.26 7.81 -7.13
CA LYS A 121 15.73 6.95 -8.24
C LYS A 121 15.16 5.53 -8.15
N GLU A 122 15.13 4.96 -6.95
CA GLU A 122 14.60 3.62 -6.70
C GLU A 122 13.08 3.58 -6.91
N LEU A 123 12.37 4.62 -6.47
CA LEU A 123 10.94 4.75 -6.70
C LEU A 123 10.62 4.84 -8.20
N PHE A 124 11.39 5.63 -8.97
CA PHE A 124 11.25 5.64 -10.43
C PHE A 124 11.58 4.27 -11.05
N GLY A 125 12.55 3.54 -10.51
CA GLY A 125 12.84 2.15 -10.90
C GLY A 125 11.66 1.21 -10.66
N MET A 126 11.06 1.26 -9.47
CA MET A 126 9.84 0.51 -9.11
C MET A 126 8.70 0.84 -10.07
N ILE A 127 8.47 2.12 -10.32
CA ILE A 127 7.38 2.58 -11.19
C ILE A 127 7.63 2.09 -12.62
N LYS A 128 8.85 2.21 -13.17
CA LYS A 128 9.18 1.69 -14.50
C LYS A 128 8.99 0.18 -14.57
N PHE A 129 9.46 -0.57 -13.58
CA PHE A 129 9.26 -2.01 -13.50
C PHE A 129 7.76 -2.37 -13.43
N ALA A 130 6.97 -1.62 -12.67
CA ALA A 130 5.52 -1.80 -12.58
C ALA A 130 4.82 -1.48 -13.90
N ILE A 131 5.20 -0.40 -14.59
CA ILE A 131 4.69 -0.08 -15.94
C ILE A 131 5.03 -1.20 -16.91
N ILE A 132 6.28 -1.66 -16.87
CA ILE A 132 6.77 -2.79 -17.65
C ILE A 132 5.89 -4.02 -17.40
N SER A 133 5.77 -4.44 -16.14
CA SER A 133 5.08 -5.68 -15.74
C SER A 133 3.54 -5.63 -15.85
N LEU A 134 2.90 -4.54 -15.43
CA LEU A 134 1.43 -4.44 -15.35
C LEU A 134 0.78 -3.77 -16.55
N VAL A 135 1.53 -2.96 -17.32
CA VAL A 135 0.96 -2.22 -18.47
C VAL A 135 1.50 -2.76 -19.78
N ILE A 136 2.82 -2.89 -19.91
CA ILE A 136 3.43 -3.31 -21.18
C ILE A 136 3.26 -4.82 -21.43
N LEU A 137 3.49 -5.67 -20.43
CA LEU A 137 3.32 -7.12 -20.58
C LEU A 137 1.92 -7.54 -21.07
N PRO A 138 0.79 -7.08 -20.49
CA PRO A 138 -0.52 -7.50 -20.99
C PRO A 138 -0.85 -6.94 -22.39
N LEU A 139 -0.17 -5.89 -22.83
CA LEU A 139 -0.30 -5.37 -24.20
C LEU A 139 0.49 -6.18 -25.23
N LEU A 140 1.43 -7.04 -24.80
CA LEU A 140 2.25 -7.83 -25.72
C LEU A 140 1.43 -8.99 -26.32
N PRO A 141 1.42 -9.15 -27.65
CA PRO A 141 0.74 -10.26 -28.30
C PRO A 141 1.36 -11.59 -27.88
N ASN A 142 0.54 -12.44 -27.28
CA ASN A 142 0.90 -13.82 -26.93
C ASN A 142 0.78 -14.74 -28.15
N LYS A 143 1.56 -14.45 -29.20
CA LYS A 143 1.67 -15.27 -30.40
C LYS A 143 3.12 -15.74 -30.55
N ASN A 144 3.28 -17.00 -30.91
CA ASN A 144 4.58 -17.54 -31.24
C ASN A 144 4.89 -17.12 -32.68
N PHE A 145 5.99 -16.40 -32.87
CA PHE A 145 6.46 -15.97 -34.18
C PHE A 145 7.35 -17.06 -34.79
N SER A 146 7.02 -17.48 -36.01
CA SER A 146 7.89 -18.35 -36.80
C SER A 146 8.94 -17.51 -37.56
N PRO A 147 10.18 -18.02 -37.76
CA PRO A 147 11.24 -17.32 -38.50
C PRO A 147 10.85 -16.82 -39.89
N MET A 148 9.83 -17.42 -40.48
CA MET A 148 9.31 -17.15 -41.81
C MET A 148 8.35 -15.94 -41.86
N GLU A 149 7.80 -15.52 -40.71
CA GLU A 149 6.89 -14.37 -40.61
C GLU A 149 7.65 -13.03 -40.51
N ILE A 150 8.95 -13.06 -40.24
CA ILE A 150 9.78 -11.87 -40.07
C ILE A 150 10.35 -11.46 -41.44
N PRO A 151 10.01 -10.26 -41.95
CA PRO A 151 10.52 -9.78 -43.23
C PRO A 151 12.05 -9.73 -43.22
N GLY A 152 12.69 -10.26 -44.26
CA GLY A 152 14.15 -10.34 -44.39
C GLY A 152 14.81 -11.53 -43.69
N LEU A 153 14.29 -11.99 -42.55
CA LEU A 153 14.87 -13.13 -41.82
C LEU A 153 14.67 -14.45 -42.60
N GLY A 154 13.49 -14.63 -43.19
CA GLY A 154 13.18 -15.81 -44.01
C GLY A 154 14.07 -15.94 -45.25
N GLU A 155 14.42 -14.82 -45.89
CA GLU A 155 15.29 -14.79 -47.08
C GLU A 155 16.74 -15.12 -46.71
N ILE A 156 17.24 -14.55 -45.61
CA ILE A 156 18.61 -14.81 -45.13
C ILE A 156 18.76 -16.30 -44.76
N LEU A 157 17.78 -16.87 -44.05
CA LEU A 157 17.80 -18.28 -43.66
C LEU A 157 17.62 -19.22 -44.86
N GLY A 158 16.82 -18.82 -45.85
CA GLY A 158 16.70 -19.52 -47.13
C GLY A 158 18.01 -19.55 -47.91
N ASN A 159 18.75 -18.44 -47.95
CA ASN A 159 20.09 -18.37 -48.56
C ASN A 159 21.15 -19.18 -47.81
N PHE A 160 20.94 -19.50 -46.53
CA PHE A 160 21.77 -20.43 -45.76
C PHE A 160 21.44 -21.92 -46.01
N GLY A 161 20.50 -22.22 -46.92
CA GLY A 161 20.12 -23.59 -47.26
C GLY A 161 19.17 -24.26 -46.24
N LEU A 162 18.60 -23.49 -45.31
CA LEU A 162 17.62 -24.02 -44.36
C LEU A 162 16.26 -24.15 -45.05
N LYS A 163 15.77 -25.39 -45.20
CA LYS A 163 14.45 -25.68 -45.78
C LYS A 163 13.33 -24.99 -45.00
N GLY A 164 12.36 -24.43 -45.72
CA GLY A 164 11.20 -23.78 -45.11
C GLY A 164 10.38 -24.68 -44.19
N GLU A 165 10.35 -25.99 -44.46
CA GLU A 165 9.69 -26.98 -43.60
C GLU A 165 10.36 -27.15 -42.23
N PHE A 166 11.69 -26.97 -42.13
CA PHE A 166 12.40 -26.96 -40.84
C PHE A 166 12.12 -25.65 -40.09
N LEU A 167 12.08 -24.53 -40.81
CA LEU A 167 11.85 -23.20 -40.24
C LEU A 167 10.41 -22.99 -39.73
N SER A 168 9.41 -23.62 -40.35
CA SER A 168 8.02 -23.57 -39.88
C SER A 168 7.76 -24.40 -38.62
N GLN A 169 8.61 -25.39 -38.33
CA GLN A 169 8.53 -26.19 -37.09
C GLN A 169 9.17 -25.46 -35.90
N LEU A 170 9.95 -24.42 -36.16
CA LEU A 170 10.67 -23.64 -35.17
C LEU A 170 9.78 -22.54 -34.60
N ASN A 171 9.00 -22.88 -33.57
CA ASN A 171 8.14 -21.95 -32.83
C ASN A 171 8.93 -21.19 -31.74
N ILE A 172 10.01 -20.49 -32.13
CA ILE A 172 11.08 -20.10 -31.19
C ILE A 172 10.75 -18.84 -30.39
N PHE A 173 10.00 -17.89 -30.96
CA PHE A 173 9.90 -16.53 -30.39
C PHE A 173 8.48 -16.20 -29.94
N ASN A 174 8.19 -16.40 -28.66
CA ASN A 174 7.03 -15.81 -28.01
C ASN A 174 7.50 -14.62 -27.16
N PHE A 175 7.23 -13.40 -27.62
CA PHE A 175 7.65 -12.19 -26.89
C PHE A 175 7.07 -12.14 -25.49
N TYR A 176 5.80 -12.53 -25.30
CA TYR A 176 5.17 -12.57 -23.99
C TYR A 176 5.92 -13.50 -23.01
N ASN A 177 6.31 -14.70 -23.45
CA ASN A 177 7.07 -15.65 -22.62
C ASN A 177 8.50 -15.17 -22.30
N ILE A 178 9.19 -14.57 -23.28
CA ILE A 178 10.53 -14.01 -23.07
C ILE A 178 10.46 -12.87 -22.05
N TRP A 179 9.45 -12.01 -22.18
CA TRP A 179 9.27 -10.88 -21.29
C TRP A 179 8.85 -11.31 -19.87
N LEU A 180 8.07 -12.39 -19.75
CA LEU A 180 7.79 -13.01 -18.45
C LEU A 180 9.07 -13.46 -17.74
N MET A 181 10.04 -14.05 -18.46
CA MET A 181 11.35 -14.36 -17.87
C MET A 181 12.08 -13.11 -17.39
N VAL A 182 12.05 -12.03 -18.17
CA VAL A 182 12.68 -10.74 -17.78
C VAL A 182 12.03 -10.18 -16.51
N ILE A 183 10.69 -10.19 -16.43
CA ILE A 183 9.97 -9.75 -15.23
C ILE A 183 10.29 -10.63 -14.04
N LEU A 184 10.40 -11.95 -14.21
CA LEU A 184 10.73 -12.86 -13.12
C LEU A 184 12.12 -12.58 -12.57
N VAL A 185 13.13 -12.47 -13.44
CA VAL A 185 14.52 -12.21 -13.02
C VAL A 185 14.62 -10.83 -12.35
N ALA A 186 14.10 -9.79 -13.01
CA ALA A 186 14.12 -8.44 -12.45
C ALA A 186 13.28 -8.34 -11.17
N GLY A 187 12.14 -9.03 -11.09
CA GLY A 187 11.28 -9.10 -9.93
C GLY A 187 11.97 -9.76 -8.74
N LEU A 188 12.67 -10.88 -8.95
CA LEU A 188 13.47 -11.53 -7.92
C LEU A 188 14.61 -10.64 -7.43
N SER A 189 15.34 -9.98 -8.33
CA SER A 189 16.39 -9.02 -7.95
C SER A 189 15.83 -7.85 -7.14
N PHE A 190 14.70 -7.32 -7.59
CA PHE A 190 14.02 -6.21 -6.94
C PHE A 190 13.51 -6.58 -5.55
N PHE A 191 12.91 -7.77 -5.43
CA PHE A 191 12.44 -8.32 -4.17
C PHE A 191 13.59 -8.58 -3.20
N GLY A 192 14.70 -9.16 -3.68
CA GLY A 192 15.92 -9.38 -2.89
C GLY A 192 16.50 -8.06 -2.35
N TYR A 193 16.62 -7.05 -3.21
CA TYR A 193 17.02 -5.70 -2.80
C TYR A 193 16.10 -5.13 -1.71
N PHE A 194 14.79 -5.26 -1.91
CA PHE A 194 13.78 -4.76 -0.97
C PHE A 194 13.83 -5.47 0.39
N LEU A 195 14.04 -6.79 0.41
CA LEU A 195 14.24 -7.58 1.64
C LEU A 195 15.46 -7.10 2.42
N VAL A 196 16.61 -6.95 1.74
CA VAL A 196 17.84 -6.46 2.36
C VAL A 196 17.61 -5.08 2.96
N LYS A 197 16.95 -4.18 2.22
CA LYS A 197 16.69 -2.81 2.67
C LYS A 197 15.75 -2.70 3.87
N ILE A 198 14.80 -3.63 4.00
CA ILE A 198 13.93 -3.71 5.19
C ILE A 198 14.71 -4.24 6.40
N LEU A 199 15.56 -5.26 6.19
CA LEU A 199 16.37 -5.90 7.23
C LEU A 199 17.54 -5.04 7.71
N ASP A 200 18.08 -4.17 6.85
CA ASP A 200 19.23 -3.31 7.16
C ASP A 200 18.89 -2.10 8.06
N SER A 201 17.79 -2.19 8.80
CA SER A 201 17.39 -1.16 9.77
C SER A 201 18.33 -1.04 10.98
N LYS A 202 19.46 -1.78 11.05
CA LYS A 202 20.34 -1.80 12.23
C LYS A 202 21.86 -1.99 12.04
N LYS A 203 22.43 -2.23 10.85
CA LYS A 203 23.90 -2.50 10.75
C LYS A 203 24.55 -1.97 9.47
N SER A 204 24.90 -0.68 9.41
CA SER A 204 25.85 -0.22 8.37
C SER A 204 26.56 1.12 8.63
N GLN A 205 26.14 1.97 9.58
CA GLN A 205 26.83 3.25 9.77
C GLN A 205 28.12 3.19 10.62
N GLY A 206 28.45 2.03 11.22
CA GLY A 206 29.63 1.89 12.08
C GLY A 206 30.69 0.87 11.62
N LEU A 207 30.36 -0.09 10.75
CA LEU A 207 31.26 -1.22 10.48
C LEU A 207 32.18 -0.99 9.27
N THR A 208 31.80 -0.12 8.34
CA THR A 208 32.64 0.23 7.18
C THR A 208 33.81 1.15 7.56
N GLY A 209 33.72 1.85 8.69
CA GLY A 209 34.81 2.68 9.20
C GLY A 209 35.91 1.91 9.94
N PHE A 210 35.64 0.69 10.42
CA PHE A 210 36.58 -0.09 11.22
C PHE A 210 37.42 -1.09 10.41
N ILE A 211 37.03 -1.38 9.17
CA ILE A 211 37.73 -2.35 8.29
C ILE A 211 38.47 -1.64 7.15
N GLY A 212 38.14 -0.37 6.89
CA GLY A 212 38.79 0.46 5.87
C GLY A 212 39.80 1.49 6.41
N GLY A 213 40.20 1.38 7.68
CA GLY A 213 41.17 2.25 8.35
C GLY A 213 42.38 1.47 8.83
#